data_AF-A0A3C1B5E5-F1
#
_entry.id   AF-A0A3C1B5E5-F1
#
_cell.length_a   1.000
_cell.length_b   1.000
_cell.length_c   1.000
_cell.angle_alpha   90.00
_cell.angle_beta   90.00
_cell.angle_gamma   90.00
#
_symmetry.space_group_name_H-M   'P 1'
#
loop_
_entity.id
_entity.type
_entity.pdbx_description
1 polymer ?
#
loop_
_entity_poly.entity_id
_entity_poly.type
_entity_poly.pdbx_seq_one_letter_code
_entity_poly.pdbx_strand_id
1 'polypeptide(L)'
;MQTTVSKVLFFRGIGLHSGEEVELKLCPAPANFGLCFFRSDVDIGDTAIPARWDRVEQSPLCTRLVNEAGISVSTVEHLLSALAGCGVHNARIEINGPEVPILDGSAFPFVRQILADPLTQLDQPVEAIRILKHIEFKTDQGWARLVPSDTPKMSFHIDFKDAAIGVQSKTINMSNGSFVRELCDSRTFCRSVDVDRMR
;
A
#
# COMPACT_ATOMS: atom_id res chain seq x y z
N MET A 1 -0.42 -18.46 -10.64
CA MET A 1 1.03 -18.19 -10.79
C MET A 1 1.33 -16.81 -10.23
N GLN A 2 2.47 -16.67 -9.56
CA GLN A 2 2.96 -15.36 -9.14
C GLN A 2 3.21 -14.48 -10.36
N THR A 3 3.32 -13.19 -10.12
CA THR A 3 3.48 -12.18 -11.17
C THR A 3 4.45 -11.09 -10.72
N THR A 4 4.99 -10.39 -11.70
CA THR A 4 5.76 -9.17 -11.53
C THR A 4 5.44 -8.20 -12.66
N VAL A 5 5.85 -6.94 -12.55
CA VAL A 5 5.73 -5.98 -13.64
C VAL A 5 6.62 -6.41 -14.82
N SER A 6 6.19 -6.15 -16.05
CA SER A 6 6.93 -6.58 -17.26
C SER A 6 8.11 -5.69 -17.63
N LYS A 7 8.10 -4.45 -17.16
CA LYS A 7 9.16 -3.46 -17.35
C LYS A 7 9.26 -2.54 -16.14
N VAL A 8 10.32 -1.73 -16.10
CA VAL A 8 10.47 -0.69 -15.06
C VAL A 8 9.43 0.41 -15.28
N LEU A 9 8.67 0.73 -14.23
CA LEU A 9 7.73 1.86 -14.20
C LEU A 9 8.30 2.99 -13.36
N PHE A 10 8.06 4.23 -13.76
CA PHE A 10 8.62 5.42 -13.12
C PHE A 10 7.52 6.31 -12.57
N PHE A 11 7.67 6.73 -11.32
CA PHE A 11 6.77 7.66 -10.65
C PHE A 11 7.60 8.83 -10.12
N ARG A 12 7.11 10.05 -10.37
CA ARG A 12 7.67 11.27 -9.83
C ARG A 12 6.56 12.07 -9.16
N GLY A 13 6.84 12.62 -8.00
CA GLY A 13 5.89 13.43 -7.26
C GLY A 13 6.54 14.03 -6.02
N ILE A 14 5.71 14.46 -5.08
CA ILE A 14 6.13 14.98 -3.80
C ILE A 14 5.72 14.03 -2.67
N GLY A 15 6.52 13.95 -1.61
CA GLY A 15 6.07 13.34 -0.35
C GLY A 15 4.96 14.15 0.29
N LEU A 16 3.95 13.49 0.88
CA LEU A 16 2.84 14.18 1.55
C LEU A 16 3.31 14.94 2.79
N HIS A 17 4.16 14.29 3.59
CA HIS A 17 4.59 14.80 4.89
C HIS A 17 5.92 15.54 4.80
N SER A 18 6.85 15.06 3.98
CA SER A 18 8.15 15.68 3.78
C SER A 18 8.11 16.91 2.88
N GLY A 19 7.19 16.95 1.91
CA GLY A 19 7.16 17.99 0.87
C GLY A 19 8.32 17.91 -0.14
N GLU A 20 9.19 16.90 -0.01
CA GLU A 20 10.37 16.71 -0.86
C GLU A 20 10.00 16.05 -2.18
N GLU A 21 10.79 16.31 -3.23
CA GLU A 21 10.67 15.61 -4.51
C GLU A 21 11.10 14.15 -4.38
N VAL A 22 10.28 13.26 -4.94
CA VAL A 22 10.51 11.81 -4.88
C VAL A 22 10.46 11.21 -6.27
N GLU A 23 11.48 10.41 -6.58
CA GLU A 23 11.53 9.49 -7.70
C GLU A 23 11.41 8.05 -7.20
N LEU A 24 10.43 7.32 -7.72
CA LEU A 24 10.21 5.92 -7.42
C LEU A 24 10.26 5.09 -8.70
N LYS A 25 11.01 3.98 -8.67
CA LYS A 25 11.06 2.98 -9.74
C LYS A 25 10.47 1.67 -9.26
N LEU A 26 9.49 1.17 -9.99
CA LEU A 26 8.93 -0.16 -9.77
C LEU A 26 9.54 -1.12 -10.79
N CYS A 27 10.42 -2.00 -10.32
CA CYS A 27 11.21 -2.89 -11.15
C CYS A 27 10.69 -4.35 -11.07
N PRO A 28 10.80 -5.13 -12.16
CA PRO A 28 10.53 -6.56 -12.13
C PRO A 28 11.39 -7.27 -11.08
N ALA A 29 10.86 -8.33 -10.49
CA ALA A 29 11.58 -9.15 -9.52
C ALA A 29 11.28 -10.65 -9.73
N PRO A 30 12.22 -11.54 -9.37
CA PRO A 30 12.04 -12.98 -9.54
C PRO A 30 10.92 -13.53 -8.63
N ALA A 31 10.53 -14.78 -8.85
CA ALA A 31 9.56 -15.45 -8.00
C ALA A 31 10.04 -15.56 -6.56
N ASN A 32 9.10 -15.52 -5.61
CA ASN A 32 9.36 -15.56 -4.17
C ASN A 32 10.20 -14.37 -3.63
N PHE A 33 10.40 -13.32 -4.42
CA PHE A 33 11.08 -12.10 -3.98
C PHE A 33 10.19 -11.28 -3.02
N GLY A 34 8.87 -11.31 -3.23
CA GLY A 34 7.92 -10.47 -2.53
C GLY A 34 8.00 -9.00 -2.96
N LEU A 35 7.50 -8.10 -2.12
CA LEU A 35 7.61 -6.65 -2.33
C LEU A 35 8.69 -6.11 -1.41
N CYS A 36 9.69 -5.43 -1.96
CA CYS A 36 10.80 -4.89 -1.17
C CYS A 36 11.20 -3.50 -1.66
N PHE A 37 11.24 -2.55 -0.73
CA PHE A 37 11.73 -1.20 -0.97
C PHE A 37 13.25 -1.15 -0.87
N PHE A 38 13.88 -0.27 -1.65
CA PHE A 38 15.30 0.01 -1.63
C PHE A 38 15.52 1.52 -1.64
N ARG A 39 16.11 2.04 -0.57
CA ARG A 39 16.48 3.47 -0.46
C ARG A 39 17.74 3.75 -1.29
N SER A 40 17.57 4.30 -2.49
CA SER A 40 18.67 4.57 -3.42
C SER A 40 19.49 5.80 -3.04
N ASP A 41 18.99 6.62 -2.13
CA ASP A 41 19.65 7.80 -1.56
C ASP A 41 20.54 7.46 -0.35
N VAL A 42 20.57 6.20 0.10
CA VAL A 42 21.45 5.76 1.18
C VAL A 42 22.67 5.04 0.60
N ASP A 43 23.85 5.62 0.79
CA ASP A 43 25.11 5.10 0.23
C ASP A 43 25.69 3.92 1.02
N ILE A 44 25.44 3.85 2.33
CA ILE A 44 26.06 2.88 3.25
C ILE A 44 24.99 2.15 4.05
N GLY A 45 25.08 0.82 4.08
CA GLY A 45 24.23 -0.03 4.91
C GLY A 45 23.24 -0.87 4.11
N ASP A 46 22.37 -1.59 4.83
CA ASP A 46 21.29 -2.36 4.21
C ASP A 46 20.14 -1.43 3.83
N THR A 47 20.00 -1.15 2.54
CA THR A 47 18.95 -0.28 2.00
C THR A 47 17.64 -1.01 1.76
N ALA A 48 17.60 -2.33 1.92
CA ALA A 48 16.43 -3.15 1.68
C ALA A 48 15.44 -3.06 2.84
N ILE A 49 14.17 -2.83 2.52
CA ILE A 49 13.07 -2.77 3.48
C ILE A 49 11.93 -3.66 2.94
N PRO A 50 11.86 -4.93 3.34
CA PRO A 50 10.79 -5.83 2.93
C PRO A 50 9.42 -5.29 3.37
N ALA A 51 8.45 -5.28 2.46
CA ALA A 51 7.08 -4.85 2.75
C ALA A 51 6.31 -5.96 3.48
N ARG A 52 6.66 -6.15 4.75
CA ARG A 52 6.10 -7.18 5.63
C ARG A 52 5.50 -6.57 6.88
N TRP A 53 4.50 -7.25 7.43
CA TRP A 53 3.78 -6.81 8.63
C TRP A 53 4.70 -6.64 9.86
N ASP A 54 5.75 -7.47 9.96
CA ASP A 54 6.74 -7.47 11.05
C ASP A 54 7.78 -6.34 10.93
N ARG A 55 7.73 -5.56 9.85
CA ARG A 55 8.55 -4.36 9.62
C ARG A 55 7.77 -3.07 9.80
N VAL A 56 6.48 -3.15 10.15
CA VAL A 56 5.63 -1.97 10.35
C VAL A 56 5.98 -1.32 11.68
N GLU A 57 6.29 -0.03 11.62
CA GLU A 57 6.42 0.83 12.79
C GLU A 57 5.20 1.74 12.88
N GLN A 58 4.59 1.81 14.07
CA GLN A 58 3.43 2.67 14.27
C GLN A 58 3.82 4.13 14.10
N SER A 59 3.34 4.75 13.03
CA SER A 59 3.49 6.18 12.77
C SER A 59 2.13 6.86 12.82
N PRO A 60 2.03 8.08 13.37
CA PRO A 60 0.88 8.92 13.09
C PRO A 60 0.73 9.11 11.57
N LEU A 61 -0.52 9.17 11.09
CA LEU A 61 -0.93 9.62 9.76
C LEU A 61 -0.62 8.73 8.55
N CYS A 62 0.33 7.79 8.65
CA CYS A 62 0.66 6.87 7.55
C CYS A 62 1.25 5.54 8.04
N THR A 63 1.41 4.57 7.13
CA THR A 63 2.18 3.35 7.41
C THR A 63 3.66 3.58 7.13
N ARG A 64 4.51 3.32 8.13
CA ARG A 64 5.97 3.34 7.99
C ARG A 64 6.53 1.94 8.12
N LEU A 65 7.42 1.57 7.19
CA LEU A 65 8.23 0.35 7.28
C LEU A 65 9.64 0.72 7.72
N VAL A 66 10.25 -0.12 8.56
CA VAL A 66 11.61 0.04 9.06
C VAL A 66 12.36 -1.29 9.01
N ASN A 67 13.63 -1.26 8.58
CA ASN A 67 14.50 -2.44 8.62
C ASN A 67 15.35 -2.49 9.90
N GLU A 68 16.16 -3.54 10.05
CA GLU A 68 16.98 -3.77 11.25
C GLU A 68 18.10 -2.73 11.41
N ALA A 69 18.48 -2.06 10.31
CA ALA A 69 19.45 -0.97 10.32
C ALA A 69 18.79 0.40 10.67
N GLY A 70 17.48 0.44 10.92
CA GLY A 70 16.75 1.67 11.24
C GLY A 70 16.40 2.54 10.02
N ILE A 71 16.66 2.05 8.80
CA ILE A 71 16.25 2.73 7.57
C ILE A 71 14.76 2.51 7.36
N SER A 72 14.04 3.58 7.03
CA SER A 72 12.59 3.55 6.86
C SER A 72 12.10 4.12 5.54
N VAL A 73 10.86 3.75 5.21
CA VAL A 73 10.05 4.33 4.15
C VAL A 73 8.61 4.50 4.64
N SER A 74 8.04 5.69 4.46
CA SER A 74 6.66 6.03 4.88
C SER A 74 5.70 6.16 3.71
N THR A 75 4.40 6.22 4.03
CA THR A 75 3.31 6.45 3.08
C THR A 75 3.20 5.32 2.03
N VAL A 76 3.56 4.09 2.44
CA VAL A 76 3.62 2.93 1.54
C VAL A 76 2.24 2.37 1.14
N GLU A 77 1.20 2.70 1.91
CA GLU A 77 -0.12 2.07 1.86
C GLU A 77 -0.83 2.18 0.51
N HIS A 78 -0.78 3.33 -0.18
CA HIS A 78 -1.46 3.50 -1.47
C HIS A 78 -0.76 2.71 -2.59
N LEU A 79 0.58 2.70 -2.60
CA LEU A 79 1.34 1.89 -3.54
C LEU A 79 1.11 0.40 -3.29
N LEU A 80 1.19 -0.06 -2.04
CA LEU A 80 0.96 -1.47 -1.70
C LEU A 80 -0.48 -1.90 -2.02
N SER A 81 -1.46 -1.02 -1.82
CA SER A 81 -2.85 -1.24 -2.22
C SER A 81 -2.98 -1.39 -3.75
N ALA A 82 -2.31 -0.54 -4.54
CA ALA A 82 -2.26 -0.66 -5.99
C ALA A 82 -1.62 -1.98 -6.46
N LEU A 83 -0.48 -2.35 -5.87
CA LEU A 83 0.22 -3.60 -6.20
C LEU A 83 -0.63 -4.83 -5.89
N ALA A 84 -1.24 -4.89 -4.70
CA ALA A 84 -2.13 -5.97 -4.31
C ALA A 84 -3.38 -6.04 -5.22
N GLY A 85 -3.99 -4.88 -5.49
CA GLY A 85 -5.20 -4.77 -6.30
C GLY A 85 -5.01 -5.07 -7.79
N CYS A 86 -3.81 -4.83 -8.32
CA CYS A 86 -3.41 -5.24 -9.67
C CYS A 86 -2.85 -6.66 -9.73
N GLY A 87 -2.68 -7.31 -8.58
CA GLY A 87 -2.13 -8.66 -8.49
C GLY A 87 -0.65 -8.73 -8.86
N VAL A 88 0.17 -7.78 -8.41
CA VAL A 88 1.64 -7.83 -8.46
C VAL A 88 2.16 -8.48 -7.19
N HIS A 89 2.82 -9.63 -7.32
CA HIS A 89 3.31 -10.41 -6.16
C HIS A 89 4.77 -10.11 -5.83
N ASN A 90 5.58 -9.85 -6.87
CA ASN A 90 7.01 -9.63 -6.75
C ASN A 90 7.40 -8.31 -7.40
N ALA A 91 8.09 -7.43 -6.68
CA ALA A 91 8.66 -6.21 -7.24
C ALA A 91 9.78 -5.66 -6.37
N ARG A 92 10.79 -5.09 -7.04
CA ARG A 92 11.82 -4.25 -6.42
C ARG A 92 11.37 -2.80 -6.54
N ILE A 93 11.26 -2.09 -5.43
CA ILE A 93 10.74 -0.72 -5.37
C ILE A 93 11.90 0.21 -4.97
N GLU A 94 12.56 0.84 -5.93
CA GLU A 94 13.63 1.79 -5.65
C GLU A 94 13.06 3.18 -5.41
N ILE A 95 13.55 3.87 -4.38
CA ILE A 95 13.08 5.21 -4.02
C ILE A 95 14.24 6.06 -3.51
N ASN A 96 14.31 7.31 -3.96
CA ASN A 96 15.39 8.25 -3.62
C ASN A 96 15.10 9.11 -2.38
N GLY A 97 14.18 8.68 -1.53
CA GLY A 97 13.78 9.42 -0.35
C GLY A 97 13.01 8.55 0.65
N PRO A 98 12.75 9.08 1.86
CA PRO A 98 12.15 8.32 2.94
C PRO A 98 10.63 8.15 2.82
N GLU A 99 9.99 8.66 1.77
CA GLU A 99 8.53 8.71 1.66
C GLU A 99 8.07 8.43 0.23
N VAL A 100 7.09 7.54 0.06
CA VAL A 100 6.45 7.27 -1.26
C VAL A 100 5.70 8.53 -1.75
N PRO A 101 5.78 8.88 -3.05
CA PRO A 101 5.10 10.09 -3.55
C PRO A 101 3.59 9.97 -3.41
N ILE A 102 2.94 11.03 -2.94
CA ILE A 102 1.50 11.04 -2.68
C ILE A 102 0.65 11.06 -3.96
N LEU A 103 1.23 11.59 -5.04
CA LEU A 103 0.57 11.78 -6.34
C LEU A 103 -0.75 12.55 -6.20
N ASP A 104 -1.90 11.92 -6.50
CA ASP A 104 -3.22 12.55 -6.34
C ASP A 104 -3.90 12.23 -4.99
N GLY A 105 -3.20 11.51 -4.11
CA GLY A 105 -3.72 11.04 -2.83
C GLY A 105 -4.49 9.72 -2.90
N SER A 106 -4.55 9.05 -4.05
CA SER A 106 -5.19 7.74 -4.24
C SER A 106 -4.20 6.68 -4.78
N ALA A 107 -4.70 5.48 -5.05
CA ALA A 107 -3.93 4.42 -5.71
C ALA A 107 -3.98 4.51 -7.25
N PHE A 108 -4.89 5.31 -7.81
CA PHE A 108 -5.21 5.34 -9.24
C PHE A 108 -4.00 5.65 -10.12
N PRO A 109 -3.13 6.63 -9.82
CA PRO A 109 -1.95 6.90 -10.64
C PRO A 109 -0.99 5.70 -10.74
N PHE A 110 -0.85 4.93 -9.67
CA PHE A 110 -0.05 3.69 -9.66
C PHE A 110 -0.72 2.61 -10.51
N VAL A 111 -2.02 2.36 -10.28
CA VAL A 111 -2.81 1.36 -11.01
C VAL A 111 -2.77 1.62 -12.51
N ARG A 112 -2.92 2.88 -12.93
CA ARG A 112 -2.90 3.29 -14.34
C ARG A 112 -1.61 2.89 -15.03
N GLN A 113 -0.45 3.07 -14.40
CA GLN A 113 0.83 2.66 -14.99
C GLN A 113 1.03 1.15 -14.93
N ILE A 114 0.63 0.49 -13.84
CA ILE A 114 0.77 -0.97 -13.69
C ILE A 114 -0.03 -1.72 -14.76
N LEU A 115 -1.25 -1.26 -15.06
CA LEU A 115 -2.14 -1.89 -16.03
C LEU A 115 -1.91 -1.41 -17.48
N ALA A 116 -0.96 -0.51 -17.71
CA ALA A 116 -0.61 -0.06 -19.07
C ALA A 116 0.02 -1.19 -19.90
N ASP A 117 0.62 -2.17 -19.24
CA ASP A 117 1.24 -3.33 -19.85
C ASP A 117 0.84 -4.60 -19.08
N PRO A 118 0.75 -5.77 -19.75
CA PRO A 118 0.47 -7.02 -19.06
C PRO A 118 1.58 -7.35 -18.05
N LEU A 119 1.18 -7.92 -16.91
CA LEU A 119 2.12 -8.47 -15.93
C LEU A 119 2.83 -9.71 -16.49
N THR A 120 4.08 -9.89 -16.08
CA THR A 120 4.84 -11.11 -16.36
C THR A 120 4.45 -12.19 -15.36
N GLN A 121 4.00 -13.34 -15.85
CA GLN A 121 3.77 -14.52 -15.02
C GLN A 121 5.10 -15.20 -14.69
N LEU A 122 5.19 -15.70 -13.47
CA LEU A 122 6.35 -16.42 -12.95
C LEU A 122 5.92 -17.85 -12.63
N ASP A 123 6.74 -18.84 -12.96
CA ASP A 123 6.44 -20.26 -12.80
C ASP A 123 6.55 -20.73 -11.34
N GLN A 124 5.78 -20.09 -10.46
CA GLN A 124 5.62 -20.41 -9.06
C GLN A 124 4.15 -20.16 -8.65
N PRO A 125 3.56 -20.98 -7.78
CA PRO A 125 2.20 -20.78 -7.30
C PRO A 125 2.08 -19.51 -6.44
N VAL A 126 0.90 -18.90 -6.44
CA VAL A 126 0.58 -17.82 -5.50
C VAL A 126 0.25 -18.47 -4.16
N GLU A 127 0.91 -18.01 -3.10
CA GLU A 127 0.54 -18.35 -1.73
C GLU A 127 -0.48 -17.34 -1.22
N ALA A 128 -1.59 -17.84 -0.66
CA ALA A 128 -2.64 -17.01 -0.11
C ALA A 128 -2.91 -17.40 1.35
N ILE A 129 -3.16 -16.40 2.19
CA ILE A 129 -3.50 -16.61 3.59
C ILE A 129 -5.00 -16.94 3.68
N ARG A 130 -5.32 -18.19 4.05
CA ARG A 130 -6.70 -18.60 4.33
C ARG A 130 -7.03 -18.39 5.80
N ILE A 131 -8.07 -17.61 6.06
CA ILE A 131 -8.59 -17.43 7.43
C ILE A 131 -9.39 -18.66 7.82
N LEU A 132 -8.91 -19.41 8.82
CA LEU A 132 -9.52 -20.65 9.28
C LEU A 132 -10.41 -20.47 10.51
N LYS A 133 -10.17 -19.42 11.30
CA LYS A 133 -10.90 -19.12 12.53
C LYS A 133 -11.12 -17.62 12.64
N HIS A 134 -12.14 -17.27 13.40
CA HIS A 134 -12.40 -15.89 13.76
C HIS A 134 -11.28 -15.32 14.64
N ILE A 135 -10.74 -14.16 14.28
CA ILE A 135 -9.76 -13.40 15.04
C ILE A 135 -10.24 -11.95 15.08
N GLU A 136 -10.24 -11.34 16.25
CA GLU A 136 -10.62 -9.95 16.44
C GLU A 136 -9.61 -9.25 17.35
N PHE A 137 -9.27 -8.03 16.97
CA PHE A 137 -8.48 -7.11 17.78
C PHE A 137 -9.29 -5.84 18.00
N LYS A 138 -9.31 -5.34 19.23
CA LYS A 138 -10.11 -4.19 19.63
C LYS A 138 -9.31 -3.25 20.52
N THR A 139 -9.52 -1.96 20.30
CA THR A 139 -9.04 -0.85 21.15
C THR A 139 -10.23 0.03 21.55
N ASP A 140 -9.97 1.09 22.31
CA ASP A 140 -10.99 2.08 22.64
C ASP A 140 -11.46 2.90 21.42
N GLN A 141 -10.69 2.87 20.33
CA GLN A 141 -10.96 3.64 19.10
C GLN A 141 -11.69 2.83 18.03
N GLY A 142 -11.74 1.50 18.15
CA GLY A 142 -12.36 0.64 17.14
C GLY A 142 -11.90 -0.81 17.22
N TRP A 143 -12.24 -1.58 16.19
CA TRP A 143 -11.86 -2.99 16.08
C TRP A 143 -11.56 -3.36 14.63
N ALA A 144 -10.76 -4.42 14.46
CA ALA A 144 -10.53 -5.07 13.19
C ALA A 144 -10.70 -6.59 13.40
N ARG A 145 -11.38 -7.26 12.46
CA ARG A 145 -11.59 -8.71 12.55
C ARG A 145 -11.34 -9.42 11.23
N LEU A 146 -10.86 -10.65 11.32
CA LEU A 146 -10.77 -11.60 10.23
C LEU A 146 -11.73 -12.75 10.50
N VAL A 147 -12.60 -13.06 9.54
CA VAL A 147 -13.59 -14.14 9.62
C VAL A 147 -13.34 -15.14 8.49
N PRO A 148 -13.47 -16.45 8.72
CA PRO A 148 -13.45 -17.44 7.65
C PRO A 148 -14.47 -17.11 6.56
N SER A 149 -14.04 -17.15 5.31
CA SER A 149 -14.89 -16.88 4.14
C SER A 149 -14.32 -17.61 2.93
N ASP A 150 -15.21 -18.10 2.06
CA ASP A 150 -14.83 -18.70 0.77
C ASP A 150 -14.53 -17.63 -0.31
N THR A 151 -14.74 -16.36 0.01
CA THR A 151 -14.48 -15.22 -0.89
C THR A 151 -13.74 -14.10 -0.17
N PRO A 152 -12.85 -13.37 -0.84
CA PRO A 152 -12.16 -12.23 -0.26
C PRO A 152 -13.14 -11.05 -0.16
N LYS A 153 -13.71 -10.82 1.02
CA LYS A 153 -14.61 -9.69 1.28
C LYS A 153 -13.96 -8.71 2.24
N MET A 154 -14.10 -7.42 1.94
CA MET A 154 -13.70 -6.33 2.82
C MET A 154 -14.94 -5.57 3.26
N SER A 155 -15.09 -5.36 4.57
CA SER A 155 -16.15 -4.54 5.15
C SER A 155 -15.51 -3.43 5.97
N PHE A 156 -15.91 -2.19 5.74
CA PHE A 156 -15.38 -1.03 6.44
C PHE A 156 -16.52 -0.18 6.97
N HIS A 157 -16.37 0.30 8.20
CA HIS A 157 -17.30 1.18 8.88
C HIS A 157 -16.53 2.42 9.34
N ILE A 158 -17.12 3.59 9.11
CA ILE A 158 -16.59 4.87 9.61
C ILE A 158 -17.68 5.58 10.39
N ASP A 159 -17.29 6.29 11.44
CA ASP A 159 -18.15 7.12 12.28
C ASP A 159 -17.45 8.46 12.53
N PHE A 160 -17.73 9.43 11.67
CA PHE A 160 -17.23 10.80 11.78
C PHE A 160 -18.32 11.72 12.31
N LYS A 161 -17.97 12.55 13.30
CA LYS A 161 -18.87 13.58 13.86
C LYS A 161 -19.32 14.62 12.82
N ASP A 162 -18.46 14.90 11.85
CA ASP A 162 -18.72 15.87 10.78
C ASP A 162 -19.79 15.33 9.84
N ALA A 163 -20.94 16.04 9.76
CA ALA A 163 -22.11 15.60 8.99
C ALA A 163 -21.85 15.40 7.48
N ALA A 164 -20.80 16.02 6.93
CA ALA A 164 -20.38 15.82 5.55
C ALA A 164 -19.85 14.40 5.28
N ILE A 165 -19.36 13.70 6.33
CA ILE A 165 -18.89 12.30 6.26
C ILE A 165 -19.87 11.41 7.02
N GLY A 166 -20.17 11.74 8.27
CA GLY A 166 -21.13 11.01 9.09
C GLY A 166 -20.75 9.55 9.34
N VAL A 167 -21.79 8.72 9.51
CA VAL A 167 -21.66 7.27 9.71
C VAL A 167 -21.90 6.56 8.39
N GLN A 168 -20.93 5.78 7.93
CA GLN A 168 -21.04 5.04 6.68
C GLN A 168 -20.54 3.61 6.84
N SER A 169 -21.05 2.71 6.01
CA SER A 169 -20.59 1.32 5.93
C SER A 169 -20.55 0.87 4.49
N LYS A 170 -19.45 0.23 4.08
CA LYS A 170 -19.31 -0.35 2.75
C LYS A 170 -18.78 -1.77 2.86
N THR A 171 -19.37 -2.70 2.11
CA THR A 171 -18.89 -4.07 1.99
C THR A 171 -18.68 -4.38 0.52
N ILE A 172 -17.50 -4.89 0.16
CA ILE A 172 -17.11 -5.20 -1.22
C ILE A 172 -16.54 -6.61 -1.29
N ASN A 173 -16.93 -7.36 -2.31
CA ASN A 173 -16.21 -8.56 -2.73
C ASN A 173 -15.01 -8.13 -3.59
N MET A 174 -13.80 -8.44 -3.12
CA MET A 174 -12.53 -8.01 -3.72
C MET A 174 -12.11 -8.86 -4.92
N SER A 175 -12.88 -9.90 -5.29
CA SER A 175 -12.63 -10.69 -6.49
C SER A 175 -12.81 -9.90 -7.79
N ASN A 176 -12.26 -10.44 -8.89
CA ASN A 176 -12.58 -10.03 -10.27
C ASN A 176 -12.38 -8.54 -10.56
N GLY A 177 -11.33 -7.92 -10.00
CA GLY A 177 -10.95 -6.53 -10.29
C GLY A 177 -11.83 -5.47 -9.65
N SER A 178 -12.62 -5.80 -8.61
CA SER A 178 -13.43 -4.80 -7.89
C SER A 178 -12.59 -3.64 -7.36
N PHE A 179 -11.36 -3.90 -6.88
CA PHE A 179 -10.47 -2.82 -6.42
C PHE A 179 -10.26 -1.73 -7.48
N VAL A 180 -9.91 -2.12 -8.70
CA VAL A 180 -9.61 -1.19 -9.79
C VAL A 180 -10.87 -0.40 -10.18
N ARG A 181 -12.05 -1.02 -10.14
CA ARG A 181 -13.31 -0.35 -10.53
C ARG A 181 -13.94 0.52 -9.46
N GLU A 182 -13.77 0.17 -8.17
CA GLU A 182 -14.60 0.69 -7.08
C GLU A 182 -13.82 1.45 -5.99
N LEU A 183 -12.49 1.33 -5.97
CA LEU A 183 -11.67 1.80 -4.85
C LEU A 183 -10.43 2.59 -5.26
N CYS A 184 -9.80 2.29 -6.40
CA CYS A 184 -8.46 2.81 -6.65
C CYS A 184 -8.37 4.35 -6.78
N ASP A 185 -9.46 5.02 -7.16
CA ASP A 185 -9.58 6.47 -7.31
C ASP A 185 -10.08 7.19 -6.03
N SER A 186 -10.30 6.45 -4.94
CA SER A 186 -10.65 7.02 -3.65
C SER A 186 -9.42 7.68 -3.02
N ARG A 187 -9.42 9.01 -2.97
CA ARG A 187 -8.34 9.81 -2.40
C ARG A 187 -8.40 9.83 -0.87
N THR A 188 -7.24 9.95 -0.25
CA THR A 188 -7.13 10.29 1.17
C THR A 188 -7.79 11.63 1.48
N PHE A 189 -8.20 11.82 2.73
CA PHE A 189 -8.80 13.06 3.20
C PHE A 189 -8.36 13.35 4.62
N CYS A 190 -8.31 14.64 4.95
CA CYS A 190 -8.07 15.13 6.30
C CYS A 190 -8.94 16.38 6.50
N ARG A 191 -9.26 16.73 7.75
CA ARG A 191 -9.99 17.98 8.04
C ARG A 191 -9.01 19.14 7.95
N SER A 192 -9.46 20.28 7.43
CA SER A 192 -8.62 21.49 7.32
C SER A 192 -7.99 21.88 8.66
N VAL A 193 -8.76 21.80 9.76
CA VAL A 193 -8.26 22.10 11.11
C VAL A 193 -7.14 21.18 11.57
N ASP A 194 -7.14 19.92 11.10
CA ASP A 194 -6.10 18.97 11.45
C ASP A 194 -4.84 19.25 10.60
N VAL A 195 -5.01 19.64 9.32
CA VAL A 195 -3.89 20.09 8.46
C VAL A 195 -3.20 21.32 9.05
N ASP A 196 -3.96 22.32 9.52
CA ASP A 196 -3.41 23.53 10.14
C ASP A 196 -2.62 23.24 11.41
N ARG A 197 -2.94 22.14 12.12
CA ARG A 197 -2.20 21.68 13.31
C ARG A 197 -0.95 20.87 12.99
N MET A 198 -0.83 20.35 11.77
CA MET A 198 0.29 19.52 11.31
C MET A 198 1.37 20.32 10.57
N ARG A 199 1.07 21.54 10.15
CA ARG A 199 2.03 22.50 9.56
C ARG A 199 2.87 23.16 10.65
#